data_AF-A0A507DXG6-F1
#
_entry.id   AF-A0A507DXG6-F1
#
_cell.length_a   1.000
_cell.length_b   1.000
_cell.length_c   1.000
_cell.angle_alpha   90.00
_cell.angle_beta   90.00
_cell.angle_gamma   90.00
#
_symmetry.space_group_name_H-M   'P 1'
#
loop_
_entity.id
_entity.type
_entity.pdbx_description
1 polymer ?
#
loop_
_entity_poly.entity_id
_entity_poly.type
_entity_poly.pdbx_seq_one_letter_code
_entity_poly.pdbx_strand_id
1 'polypeptide(L)'
;MPEPTNDPKDPFRVLILGDGNFSFSAALCHILWPRATESIRTPANAHVAHAYLGLPFSATGKNKSNVQITTTSFDDRIELFKKYPETRDVMEFLEGQRLKDLGVRVFHGVNAWQLHDHFGQEEKFNAVIWNHPHLGTEDFRLHRFLMAHFFSSVASVLSSDKGSCVCVSLVEGQETRWDIVAQATRSDLGLAQVAVFDETLWPGYVVKRNKHGGSFKNMHTKKHTGSEMKSHLFRFEFGSVKVQWQGLASTRRDKVLTAHAGQTVSAIVADSPASSDVARSMLDTAASAQSKVAFAQQPHVLVLSKDSTPSSPAAIKPSRSNAKSRRLAAIPKDLKCPHCEKQLDSARGYTQHVHMVHILQKFGASWTPGRDRTTRCLHEGCGKIFRDERDLWQHGINKHSTVSSSELPSAVDQLAGSEGGVTAGDDYDYVPCETCGQAVVKRDWGMQLHLETLKPAVGMDMKCPLCEQDPNRSCNSQGFIESRALFQHYKFCRQKRQK
;
A
#
# COMPACT_ATOMS: atom_id res chain seq x y z
N MET A 1 -6.23 -28.92 -52.40
CA MET A 1 -6.12 -28.84 -50.93
C MET A 1 -5.72 -27.41 -50.62
N PRO A 2 -6.60 -26.55 -50.10
CA PRO A 2 -6.17 -25.23 -49.68
C PRO A 2 -5.20 -25.39 -48.49
N GLU A 3 -4.08 -24.66 -48.54
CA GLU A 3 -3.11 -24.60 -47.46
C GLU A 3 -3.78 -24.09 -46.17
N PRO A 4 -3.37 -24.58 -44.98
CA PRO A 4 -3.87 -24.07 -43.72
C PRO A 4 -3.45 -22.61 -43.57
N THR A 5 -4.41 -21.71 -43.69
CA THR A 5 -4.29 -20.30 -43.32
C THR A 5 -3.79 -20.22 -41.88
N ASN A 6 -2.65 -19.56 -41.68
CA ASN A 6 -2.13 -19.22 -40.36
C ASN A 6 -3.22 -18.52 -39.54
N ASP A 7 -3.84 -19.26 -38.64
CA ASP A 7 -4.70 -18.69 -37.60
C ASP A 7 -3.79 -17.78 -36.75
N PRO A 8 -4.01 -16.45 -36.73
CA PRO A 8 -3.22 -15.60 -35.87
C PRO A 8 -3.59 -15.98 -34.43
N LYS A 9 -2.68 -16.69 -33.76
CA LYS A 9 -2.80 -17.06 -32.33
C LYS A 9 -3.49 -15.93 -31.56
N ASP A 10 -4.52 -16.30 -30.81
CA ASP A 10 -5.26 -15.37 -29.97
C ASP A 10 -4.32 -14.42 -29.24
N PRO A 11 -4.66 -13.12 -29.19
CA PRO A 11 -3.81 -12.13 -28.53
C PRO A 11 -3.65 -12.47 -27.05
N PHE A 12 -2.44 -12.29 -26.53
CA PHE A 12 -2.18 -12.35 -25.10
C PHE A 12 -2.77 -11.11 -24.43
N ARG A 13 -3.88 -11.28 -23.73
CA ARG A 13 -4.66 -10.19 -23.13
C ARG A 13 -4.16 -9.89 -21.73
N VAL A 14 -3.85 -8.62 -21.48
CA VAL A 14 -3.35 -8.10 -20.21
C VAL A 14 -4.36 -7.12 -19.64
N LEU A 15 -4.74 -7.29 -18.37
CA LEU A 15 -5.54 -6.34 -17.59
C LEU A 15 -4.66 -5.71 -16.52
N ILE A 16 -4.52 -4.39 -16.54
CA ILE A 16 -3.82 -3.61 -15.51
C ILE A 16 -4.86 -2.89 -14.68
N LEU A 17 -4.93 -3.22 -13.40
CA LEU A 17 -5.94 -2.72 -12.48
C LEU A 17 -5.43 -1.56 -11.65
N GLY A 18 -6.26 -0.52 -11.54
CA GLY A 18 -6.07 0.55 -10.58
C GLY A 18 -4.74 1.29 -10.73
N ASP A 19 -4.26 1.48 -11.97
CA ASP A 19 -3.10 2.31 -12.25
C ASP A 19 -3.47 3.78 -12.06
N GLY A 20 -3.38 4.25 -10.82
CA GLY A 20 -4.02 5.48 -10.36
C GLY A 20 -3.66 6.75 -11.13
N ASN A 21 -2.51 6.81 -11.81
CA ASN A 21 -2.13 7.90 -12.72
C ASN A 21 -1.70 7.40 -14.10
N PHE A 22 -1.98 6.13 -14.42
CA PHE A 22 -1.61 5.47 -15.67
C PHE A 22 -0.10 5.41 -16.00
N SER A 23 0.77 5.78 -15.05
CA SER A 23 2.20 5.88 -15.32
C SER A 23 2.88 4.52 -15.51
N PHE A 24 2.37 3.46 -14.87
CA PHE A 24 2.88 2.10 -15.10
C PHE A 24 2.50 1.61 -16.48
N SER A 25 1.23 1.78 -16.86
CA SER A 25 0.69 1.39 -18.16
C SER A 25 1.40 2.10 -19.30
N ALA A 26 1.68 3.40 -19.15
CA ALA A 26 2.49 4.12 -20.14
C ALA A 26 3.93 3.58 -20.21
N ALA A 27 4.60 3.36 -19.07
CA ALA A 27 5.94 2.80 -19.04
C ALA A 27 6.00 1.42 -19.71
N LEU A 28 5.03 0.54 -19.44
CA LEU A 28 4.92 -0.78 -20.07
C LEU A 28 4.69 -0.66 -21.58
N CYS A 29 3.80 0.24 -22.03
CA CYS A 29 3.56 0.47 -23.46
C CYS A 29 4.80 1.00 -24.19
N HIS A 30 5.56 1.91 -23.57
CA HIS A 30 6.83 2.40 -24.12
C HIS A 30 7.86 1.28 -24.29
N ILE A 31 7.95 0.36 -23.33
CA ILE A 31 8.89 -0.76 -23.38
C ILE A 31 8.47 -1.79 -24.45
N LEU A 32 7.18 -2.12 -24.54
CA LEU A 32 6.66 -3.10 -25.51
C LEU A 32 6.64 -2.56 -26.94
N TRP A 33 6.32 -1.28 -27.10
CA TRP A 33 6.17 -0.62 -28.40
C TRP A 33 6.94 0.71 -28.44
N PRO A 34 8.29 0.67 -28.48
CA PRO A 34 9.11 1.88 -28.60
C PRO A 34 8.77 2.65 -29.88
N ARG A 35 8.90 3.99 -29.86
CA ARG A 35 8.69 4.81 -31.06
C ARG A 35 9.86 4.66 -32.02
N ALA A 36 9.63 4.83 -33.33
CA ALA A 36 10.68 4.70 -34.35
C ALA A 36 11.88 5.66 -34.12
N THR A 37 11.64 6.83 -33.54
CA THR A 37 12.67 7.81 -33.15
C THR A 37 13.51 7.36 -31.96
N GLU A 38 13.00 6.42 -31.15
CA GLU A 38 13.69 5.78 -30.02
C GLU A 38 14.30 4.42 -30.45
N SER A 39 13.97 3.92 -31.65
CA SER A 39 14.13 2.52 -32.05
C SER A 39 15.44 2.19 -32.78
N ILE A 40 16.51 2.96 -32.60
CA ILE A 40 17.82 2.55 -33.12
C ILE A 40 18.32 1.30 -32.35
N ARG A 41 17.82 1.06 -31.13
CA ARG A 41 18.05 -0.16 -30.35
C ARG A 41 16.78 -0.59 -29.64
N THR A 42 16.59 -1.90 -29.44
CA THR A 42 15.59 -2.41 -28.49
C THR A 42 15.84 -1.75 -27.13
N PRO A 43 14.82 -1.22 -26.43
CA PRO A 43 15.02 -0.66 -25.10
C PRO A 43 15.78 -1.67 -24.24
N ALA A 44 16.80 -1.23 -23.50
CA ALA A 44 17.59 -2.12 -22.64
C ALA A 44 16.68 -2.95 -21.72
N ASN A 45 15.49 -2.42 -21.39
CA ASN A 45 14.51 -3.02 -20.50
C ASN A 45 13.40 -3.82 -21.22
N ALA A 46 13.45 -4.05 -22.53
CA ALA A 46 12.42 -4.84 -23.24
C ALA A 46 12.25 -6.25 -22.67
N HIS A 47 13.35 -6.88 -22.27
CA HIS A 47 13.34 -8.17 -21.60
C HIS A 47 12.57 -8.13 -20.26
N VAL A 48 12.54 -6.97 -19.58
CA VAL A 48 11.83 -6.77 -18.31
C VAL A 48 10.32 -6.90 -18.51
N ALA A 49 9.74 -6.26 -19.54
CA ALA A 49 8.31 -6.36 -19.81
C ALA A 49 7.90 -7.80 -20.17
N HIS A 50 8.68 -8.49 -20.99
CA HIS A 50 8.42 -9.89 -21.33
C HIS A 50 8.51 -10.80 -20.09
N ALA A 51 9.57 -10.66 -19.29
CA ALA A 51 9.71 -11.42 -18.05
C ALA A 51 8.58 -11.11 -17.05
N TYR A 52 8.18 -9.84 -16.94
CA TYR A 52 7.09 -9.39 -16.08
C TYR A 52 5.74 -9.97 -16.50
N LEU A 53 5.48 -10.12 -17.81
CA LEU A 53 4.27 -10.74 -18.33
C LEU A 53 4.36 -12.28 -18.40
N GLY A 54 5.54 -12.87 -18.22
CA GLY A 54 5.77 -14.31 -18.41
C GLY A 54 5.78 -14.73 -19.89
N LEU A 55 6.06 -13.78 -20.79
CA LEU A 55 6.12 -14.01 -22.23
C LEU A 55 7.54 -14.44 -22.66
N PRO A 56 7.66 -15.30 -23.70
CA PRO A 56 8.95 -15.60 -24.30
C PRO A 56 9.56 -14.32 -24.90
N PHE A 57 10.83 -14.06 -24.61
CA PHE A 57 11.58 -12.94 -25.18
C PHE A 57 12.42 -13.41 -26.38
N SER A 58 12.39 -12.67 -27.49
CA SER A 58 13.25 -12.91 -28.66
C SER A 58 14.10 -11.68 -28.96
N ALA A 59 15.40 -11.79 -28.71
CA ALA A 59 16.37 -10.72 -28.99
C ALA A 59 16.46 -10.33 -30.48
N THR A 60 15.98 -11.21 -31.38
CA THR A 60 16.00 -10.98 -32.83
C THR A 60 14.77 -10.21 -33.34
N GLY A 61 13.81 -9.85 -32.47
CA GLY A 61 12.58 -9.14 -32.85
C GLY A 61 11.60 -9.96 -33.70
N LYS A 62 11.92 -11.22 -34.01
CA LYS A 62 11.09 -12.10 -34.86
C LYS A 62 9.78 -12.55 -34.22
N ASN A 63 9.63 -12.42 -32.90
CA ASN A 63 8.37 -12.60 -32.20
C ASN A 63 7.85 -11.22 -31.76
N LYS A 64 7.10 -10.54 -32.63
CA LYS A 64 6.19 -9.50 -32.15
C LYS A 64 5.09 -10.21 -31.38
N SER A 65 5.21 -10.25 -30.05
CA SER A 65 4.18 -10.79 -29.19
C SER A 65 2.88 -10.01 -29.46
N ASN A 66 1.84 -10.72 -29.91
CA ASN A 66 0.50 -10.20 -30.09
C ASN A 66 -0.09 -9.94 -28.70
N VAL A 67 0.17 -8.77 -28.12
CA VAL A 67 -0.25 -8.39 -26.77
C VAL A 67 -1.32 -7.32 -26.87
N GLN A 68 -2.42 -7.49 -26.15
CA GLN A 68 -3.44 -6.46 -25.99
C GLN A 68 -3.48 -6.02 -24.53
N ILE A 69 -3.55 -4.71 -24.29
CA ILE A 69 -3.53 -4.15 -22.93
C ILE A 69 -4.83 -3.42 -22.66
N THR A 70 -5.52 -3.84 -21.62
CA THR A 70 -6.60 -3.07 -20.99
C THR A 70 -6.05 -2.49 -19.70
N THR A 71 -5.97 -1.16 -19.61
CA THR A 71 -5.54 -0.47 -18.40
C THR A 71 -6.70 0.26 -17.76
N THR A 72 -6.76 0.24 -16.42
CA THR A 72 -7.90 0.79 -15.68
C THR A 72 -7.49 1.67 -14.51
N SER A 73 -8.36 2.62 -14.16
CA SER A 73 -8.33 3.36 -12.89
C SER A 73 -9.58 3.11 -12.06
N PHE A 74 -9.46 3.26 -10.74
CA PHE A 74 -10.61 3.28 -9.84
C PHE A 74 -11.33 4.64 -9.89
N ASP A 75 -10.58 5.74 -9.81
CA ASP A 75 -11.09 7.09 -10.00
C ASP A 75 -11.76 7.21 -11.39
N ASP A 76 -12.85 7.96 -11.49
CA ASP A 76 -13.39 8.36 -12.79
C ASP A 76 -12.44 9.36 -13.49
N ARG A 77 -12.69 9.67 -14.77
CA ARG A 77 -11.80 10.56 -15.55
C ARG A 77 -11.69 11.96 -14.95
N ILE A 78 -12.78 12.51 -14.42
CA ILE A 78 -12.84 13.86 -13.86
C ILE A 78 -12.06 13.88 -12.54
N GLU A 79 -12.30 12.91 -11.67
CA GLU A 79 -11.58 12.73 -10.40
C GLU A 79 -10.08 12.52 -10.62
N LEU A 80 -9.73 11.66 -11.58
CA LEU A 80 -8.35 11.39 -11.99
C LEU A 80 -7.61 12.67 -12.36
N PHE A 81 -8.17 13.51 -13.23
CA PHE A 81 -7.53 14.76 -13.65
C PHE A 81 -7.48 15.83 -12.55
N LYS A 82 -8.45 15.82 -11.63
CA LYS A 82 -8.42 16.71 -10.46
C LYS A 82 -7.29 16.31 -9.51
N LYS A 83 -7.08 15.01 -9.32
CA LYS A 83 -6.13 14.44 -8.37
C LYS A 83 -4.71 14.35 -8.91
N TYR A 84 -4.58 14.10 -10.21
CA TYR A 84 -3.33 13.95 -10.95
C TYR A 84 -3.37 14.76 -12.25
N PRO A 85 -3.22 16.09 -12.20
CA PRO A 85 -3.21 16.92 -13.39
C PRO A 85 -2.11 16.50 -14.39
N GLU A 86 -0.99 15.95 -13.89
CA GLU A 86 0.11 15.44 -14.72
C GLU A 86 -0.26 14.23 -15.59
N THR A 87 -1.39 13.56 -15.29
CA THR A 87 -1.86 12.38 -16.04
C THR A 87 -2.42 12.74 -17.41
N ARG A 88 -2.66 14.03 -17.73
CA ARG A 88 -3.22 14.45 -19.02
C ARG A 88 -2.37 13.98 -20.20
N ASP A 89 -1.06 14.22 -20.14
CA ASP A 89 -0.13 13.85 -21.21
C ASP A 89 -0.02 12.31 -21.32
N VAL A 90 -0.04 11.62 -20.18
CA VAL A 90 -0.05 10.14 -20.11
C VAL A 90 -1.30 9.56 -20.78
N MET A 91 -2.46 10.17 -20.54
CA MET A 91 -3.72 9.75 -21.13
C MET A 91 -3.79 10.04 -22.63
N GLU A 92 -3.31 11.20 -23.07
CA GLU A 92 -3.19 11.51 -24.50
C GLU A 92 -2.30 10.49 -25.22
N PHE A 93 -1.19 10.08 -24.59
CA PHE A 93 -0.36 9.01 -25.10
C PHE A 93 -1.10 7.67 -25.21
N LEU A 94 -1.72 7.20 -24.11
CA LEU A 94 -2.42 5.92 -24.04
C LEU A 94 -3.65 5.81 -24.95
N GLU A 95 -4.36 6.92 -25.13
CA GLU A 95 -5.56 7.00 -25.98
C GLU A 95 -5.25 7.40 -27.42
N GLY A 96 -3.98 7.66 -27.74
CA GLY A 96 -3.53 7.99 -29.08
C GLY A 96 -3.80 6.85 -30.08
N GLN A 97 -4.10 7.22 -31.33
CA GLN A 97 -4.51 6.27 -32.37
C GLN A 97 -3.54 5.10 -32.53
N ARG A 98 -2.23 5.36 -32.47
CA ARG A 98 -1.19 4.34 -32.55
C ARG A 98 -1.36 3.22 -31.52
N LEU A 99 -1.65 3.55 -30.25
CA LEU A 99 -1.79 2.54 -29.20
C LEU A 99 -3.15 1.82 -29.29
N LYS A 100 -4.20 2.51 -29.75
CA LYS A 100 -5.48 1.89 -30.08
C LYS A 100 -5.33 0.83 -31.18
N ASP A 101 -4.59 1.15 -32.25
CA ASP A 101 -4.31 0.21 -33.35
C ASP A 101 -3.47 -1.01 -32.88
N LEU A 102 -2.69 -0.84 -31.81
CA LEU A 102 -1.93 -1.91 -31.15
C LEU A 102 -2.75 -2.67 -30.08
N GLY A 103 -4.04 -2.34 -29.91
CA GLY A 103 -4.93 -3.03 -28.98
C GLY A 103 -4.83 -2.58 -27.53
N VAL A 104 -4.43 -1.32 -27.28
CA VAL A 104 -4.49 -0.69 -25.96
C VAL A 104 -5.87 -0.05 -25.75
N ARG A 105 -6.50 -0.35 -24.61
CA ARG A 105 -7.77 0.23 -24.16
C ARG A 105 -7.63 0.82 -22.77
N VAL A 106 -8.35 1.91 -22.53
CA VAL A 106 -8.35 2.61 -21.24
C VAL A 106 -9.77 2.65 -20.67
N PHE A 107 -9.94 2.23 -19.42
CA PHE A 107 -11.21 2.33 -18.69
C PHE A 107 -11.03 3.06 -17.36
N HIS A 108 -12.11 3.67 -16.88
CA HIS A 108 -12.18 4.37 -15.60
C HIS A 108 -13.32 3.82 -14.76
N GLY A 109 -13.31 4.07 -13.45
CA GLY A 109 -14.36 3.57 -12.56
C GLY A 109 -14.36 2.04 -12.38
N VAL A 110 -13.22 1.37 -12.63
CA VAL A 110 -13.14 -0.10 -12.55
C VAL A 110 -12.77 -0.52 -11.14
N ASN A 111 -13.66 -1.30 -10.53
CA ASN A 111 -13.47 -1.82 -9.19
C ASN A 111 -12.84 -3.22 -9.22
N ALA A 112 -11.72 -3.40 -8.52
CA ALA A 112 -10.92 -4.63 -8.57
C ALA A 112 -11.61 -5.87 -7.96
N TRP A 113 -12.67 -5.68 -7.18
CA TRP A 113 -13.49 -6.79 -6.67
C TRP A 113 -14.83 -6.98 -7.41
N GLN A 114 -15.08 -6.24 -8.49
CA GLN A 114 -16.28 -6.36 -9.35
C GLN A 114 -15.92 -6.44 -10.84
N LEU A 115 -14.87 -7.19 -11.17
CA LEU A 115 -14.39 -7.30 -12.55
C LEU A 115 -15.40 -7.98 -13.48
N HIS A 116 -16.18 -8.93 -12.96
CA HIS A 116 -17.22 -9.62 -13.73
C HIS A 116 -18.31 -8.67 -14.23
N ASP A 117 -18.70 -7.67 -13.44
CA ASP A 117 -19.71 -6.67 -13.81
C ASP A 117 -19.24 -5.80 -14.98
N HIS A 118 -17.93 -5.59 -15.10
CA HIS A 118 -17.36 -4.70 -16.11
C HIS A 118 -16.98 -5.43 -17.41
N PHE A 119 -16.37 -6.62 -17.29
CA PHE A 119 -15.83 -7.36 -18.45
C PHE A 119 -16.72 -8.55 -18.87
N GLY A 120 -17.70 -8.93 -18.05
CA GLY A 120 -18.56 -10.08 -18.32
C GLY A 120 -17.82 -11.42 -18.19
N GLN A 121 -18.48 -12.49 -18.63
CA GLN A 121 -17.94 -13.86 -18.56
C GLN A 121 -17.08 -14.23 -19.77
N GLU A 122 -17.32 -13.59 -20.92
CA GLU A 122 -16.68 -13.89 -22.21
C GLU A 122 -15.26 -13.33 -22.29
N GLU A 123 -15.01 -12.16 -21.68
CA GLU A 123 -13.71 -11.52 -21.75
C GLU A 123 -12.74 -12.10 -20.72
N LYS A 124 -11.77 -12.89 -21.21
CA LYS A 124 -10.71 -13.50 -20.40
C LYS A 124 -9.37 -12.82 -20.62
N PHE A 125 -8.57 -12.76 -19.55
CA PHE A 125 -7.23 -12.19 -19.57
C PHE A 125 -6.18 -13.25 -19.25
N ASN A 126 -5.07 -13.23 -19.98
CA ASN A 126 -3.93 -14.09 -19.68
C ASN A 126 -3.07 -13.52 -18.55
N ALA A 127 -3.04 -12.20 -18.35
CA ALA A 127 -2.38 -11.60 -17.21
C ALA A 127 -3.27 -10.54 -16.56
N VAL A 128 -3.49 -10.64 -15.25
CA VAL A 128 -4.12 -9.60 -14.44
C VAL A 128 -3.09 -9.01 -13.50
N ILE A 129 -2.82 -7.71 -13.62
CA ILE A 129 -1.78 -7.00 -12.88
C ILE A 129 -2.42 -6.01 -11.92
N TRP A 130 -2.01 -6.03 -10.65
CA TRP A 130 -2.36 -4.99 -9.70
C TRP A 130 -1.14 -4.57 -8.88
N ASN A 131 -0.58 -3.41 -9.24
CA ASN A 131 0.63 -2.90 -8.61
C ASN A 131 0.29 -2.00 -7.42
N HIS A 132 0.81 -2.35 -6.24
CA HIS A 132 0.69 -1.59 -5.00
C HIS A 132 -0.78 -1.23 -4.62
N PRO A 133 -1.71 -2.22 -4.60
CA PRO A 133 -3.10 -2.00 -4.22
C PRO A 133 -3.24 -1.35 -2.84
N HIS A 134 -4.15 -0.38 -2.69
CA HIS A 134 -4.33 0.33 -1.42
C HIS A 134 -5.67 1.03 -1.29
N LEU A 135 -6.27 0.92 -0.10
CA LEU A 135 -7.59 1.47 0.24
C LEU A 135 -7.57 2.96 0.62
N GLY A 136 -6.40 3.56 0.75
CA GLY A 136 -6.23 4.93 1.30
C GLY A 136 -6.16 4.95 2.83
N THR A 137 -6.47 3.85 3.50
CA THR A 137 -6.27 3.62 4.93
C THR A 137 -5.10 2.65 5.16
N GLU A 138 -4.54 2.60 6.37
CA GLU A 138 -3.46 1.65 6.71
C GLU A 138 -4.01 0.50 7.59
N ASP A 139 -5.21 0.00 7.25
CA ASP A 139 -5.86 -1.12 7.96
C ASP A 139 -5.57 -2.45 7.26
N PHE A 140 -4.65 -3.24 7.84
CA PHE A 140 -4.25 -4.52 7.27
C PHE A 140 -5.39 -5.56 7.21
N ARG A 141 -6.41 -5.46 8.07
CA ARG A 141 -7.55 -6.39 8.03
C ARG A 141 -8.43 -6.08 6.82
N LEU A 142 -8.71 -4.81 6.58
CA LEU A 142 -9.44 -4.40 5.38
C LEU A 142 -8.69 -4.77 4.11
N HIS A 143 -7.36 -4.62 4.07
CA HIS A 143 -6.57 -5.07 2.92
C HIS A 143 -6.62 -6.59 2.75
N ARG A 144 -6.61 -7.37 3.83
CA ARG A 144 -6.81 -8.82 3.75
C ARG A 144 -8.16 -9.18 3.14
N PHE A 145 -9.25 -8.53 3.56
CA PHE A 145 -10.57 -8.76 2.98
C PHE A 145 -10.65 -8.30 1.52
N LEU A 146 -10.04 -7.16 1.19
CA LEU A 146 -9.90 -6.69 -0.18
C LEU A 146 -9.20 -7.72 -1.06
N MET A 147 -8.10 -8.33 -0.59
CA MET A 147 -7.38 -9.34 -1.35
C MET A 147 -8.22 -10.59 -1.59
N ALA A 148 -9.00 -11.06 -0.60
CA ALA A 148 -9.92 -12.18 -0.81
C ALA A 148 -10.97 -11.89 -1.90
N HIS A 149 -11.59 -10.70 -1.83
CA HIS A 149 -12.57 -10.25 -2.81
C HIS A 149 -11.97 -10.03 -4.20
N PHE A 150 -10.76 -9.48 -4.26
CA PHE A 150 -9.99 -9.35 -5.50
C PHE A 150 -9.70 -10.70 -6.15
N PHE A 151 -9.11 -11.66 -5.43
CA PHE A 151 -8.78 -12.96 -6.02
C PHE A 151 -10.04 -13.71 -6.49
N SER A 152 -11.13 -13.61 -5.74
CA SER A 152 -12.43 -14.14 -6.16
C SER A 152 -12.93 -13.49 -7.45
N SER A 153 -12.81 -12.17 -7.56
CA SER A 153 -13.23 -11.45 -8.76
C SER A 153 -12.29 -11.67 -9.96
N VAL A 154 -10.99 -11.92 -9.72
CA VAL A 154 -10.04 -12.22 -10.79
C VAL A 154 -10.28 -13.61 -11.34
N ALA A 155 -10.62 -14.58 -10.48
CA ALA A 155 -10.90 -15.95 -10.91
C ALA A 155 -12.01 -16.01 -11.99
N SER A 156 -12.96 -15.06 -11.99
CA SER A 156 -14.01 -15.01 -13.01
C SER A 156 -13.56 -14.45 -14.36
N VAL A 157 -12.46 -13.68 -14.43
CA VAL A 157 -11.97 -13.03 -15.66
C VAL A 157 -10.58 -13.52 -16.10
N LEU A 158 -9.91 -14.35 -15.30
CA LEU A 158 -8.64 -14.96 -15.66
C LEU A 158 -8.85 -16.11 -16.66
N SER A 159 -8.05 -16.17 -17.71
CA SER A 159 -8.06 -17.29 -18.65
C SER A 159 -7.61 -18.58 -17.95
N SER A 160 -8.23 -19.69 -18.33
CA SER A 160 -7.82 -21.04 -17.90
C SER A 160 -6.63 -21.59 -18.70
N ASP A 161 -6.13 -20.83 -19.68
CA ASP A 161 -4.97 -21.23 -20.48
C ASP A 161 -3.71 -21.35 -19.64
N LYS A 162 -2.87 -22.32 -20.00
CA LYS A 162 -1.56 -22.50 -19.36
C LYS A 162 -0.70 -21.24 -19.52
N GLY A 163 -0.11 -20.81 -18.42
CA GLY A 163 0.71 -19.59 -18.36
C GLY A 163 -0.08 -18.32 -18.05
N SER A 164 -1.41 -18.40 -17.90
CA SER A 164 -2.20 -17.29 -17.39
C SER A 164 -1.93 -17.04 -15.91
N CYS A 165 -1.85 -15.78 -15.50
CA CYS A 165 -1.39 -15.42 -14.16
C CYS A 165 -2.00 -14.14 -13.59
N VAL A 166 -1.94 -14.03 -12.27
CA VAL A 166 -2.24 -12.81 -11.51
C VAL A 166 -0.95 -12.29 -10.91
N CYS A 167 -0.63 -11.02 -11.15
CA CYS A 167 0.59 -10.35 -10.72
C CYS A 167 0.24 -9.25 -9.72
N VAL A 168 0.66 -9.39 -8.47
CA VAL A 168 0.45 -8.38 -7.41
C VAL A 168 1.80 -7.90 -6.90
N SER A 169 2.04 -6.59 -6.95
CA SER A 169 3.29 -6.01 -6.41
C SER A 169 3.03 -5.32 -5.07
N LEU A 170 3.82 -5.66 -4.04
CA LEU A 170 3.65 -5.14 -2.67
C LEU A 170 4.98 -4.71 -2.06
N VAL A 171 4.91 -3.79 -1.10
CA VAL A 171 6.05 -3.46 -0.24
C VAL A 171 6.30 -4.61 0.72
N GLU A 172 7.57 -4.95 0.96
CA GLU A 172 8.00 -5.97 1.90
C GLU A 172 7.28 -5.87 3.26
N GLY A 173 6.71 -7.00 3.70
CA GLY A 173 5.95 -7.16 4.93
C GLY A 173 4.44 -6.98 4.75
N GLN A 174 3.97 -6.38 3.65
CA GLN A 174 2.53 -6.30 3.37
C GLN A 174 1.95 -7.66 2.98
N GLU A 175 2.68 -8.46 2.21
CA GLU A 175 2.26 -9.80 1.79
C GLU A 175 1.90 -10.69 2.98
N THR A 176 2.72 -10.62 4.04
CA THR A 176 2.53 -11.40 5.28
C THR A 176 1.36 -10.84 6.08
N ARG A 177 1.28 -9.50 6.23
CA ARG A 177 0.23 -8.85 7.03
C ARG A 177 -1.15 -8.96 6.40
N TRP A 178 -1.22 -8.97 5.07
CA TRP A 178 -2.45 -9.09 4.31
C TRP A 178 -2.80 -10.55 4.01
N ASP A 179 -1.87 -11.47 4.30
CA ASP A 179 -2.04 -12.92 4.14
C ASP A 179 -2.47 -13.28 2.70
N ILE A 180 -1.78 -12.69 1.72
CA ILE A 180 -2.20 -12.71 0.31
C ILE A 180 -2.21 -14.12 -0.29
N VAL A 181 -1.33 -15.00 0.19
CA VAL A 181 -1.25 -16.38 -0.27
C VAL A 181 -2.47 -17.16 0.19
N ALA A 182 -2.88 -17.01 1.45
CA ALA A 182 -4.10 -17.63 1.94
C ALA A 182 -5.34 -17.03 1.28
N GLN A 183 -5.33 -15.73 0.97
CA GLN A 183 -6.46 -15.11 0.25
C GLN A 183 -6.58 -15.62 -1.19
N ALA A 184 -5.48 -15.77 -1.92
CA ALA A 184 -5.48 -16.31 -3.28
C ALA A 184 -5.94 -17.79 -3.31
N THR A 185 -5.49 -18.58 -2.33
CA THR A 185 -5.81 -20.01 -2.24
C THR A 185 -7.32 -20.26 -2.12
N ARG A 186 -8.09 -19.32 -1.56
CA ARG A 186 -9.56 -19.40 -1.48
C ARG A 186 -10.24 -19.40 -2.85
N SER A 187 -9.54 -18.96 -3.88
CA SER A 187 -10.04 -18.85 -5.27
C SER A 187 -9.24 -19.75 -6.21
N ASP A 188 -8.69 -20.86 -5.68
CA ASP A 188 -7.87 -21.84 -6.40
C ASP A 188 -6.60 -21.26 -7.08
N LEU A 189 -6.17 -20.08 -6.65
CA LEU A 189 -4.97 -19.40 -7.13
C LEU A 189 -3.81 -19.68 -6.19
N GLY A 190 -2.83 -20.42 -6.70
CA GLY A 190 -1.63 -20.78 -5.96
C GLY A 190 -0.45 -19.87 -6.30
N LEU A 191 0.40 -19.56 -5.31
CA LEU A 191 1.59 -18.75 -5.52
C LEU A 191 2.62 -19.53 -6.37
N ALA A 192 2.90 -19.05 -7.57
CA ALA A 192 3.82 -19.66 -8.53
C ALA A 192 5.22 -19.05 -8.50
N GLN A 193 5.34 -17.74 -8.22
CA GLN A 193 6.62 -17.03 -8.18
C GLN A 193 6.59 -15.82 -7.25
N VAL A 194 7.73 -15.54 -6.62
CA VAL A 194 8.03 -14.25 -5.99
C VAL A 194 9.29 -13.70 -6.63
N ALA A 195 9.30 -12.42 -6.99
CA ALA A 195 10.45 -11.73 -7.57
C ALA A 195 10.61 -10.33 -6.97
N VAL A 196 11.78 -9.72 -7.09
CA VAL A 196 11.97 -8.31 -6.74
C VAL A 196 11.26 -7.44 -7.77
N PHE A 197 10.51 -6.44 -7.30
CA PHE A 197 9.93 -5.41 -8.15
C PHE A 197 10.78 -4.14 -8.04
N ASP A 198 11.61 -3.90 -9.06
CA ASP A 198 12.43 -2.70 -9.16
C ASP A 198 11.74 -1.66 -10.04
N GLU A 199 11.26 -0.59 -9.40
CA GLU A 199 10.60 0.55 -10.05
C GLU A 199 11.51 1.25 -11.07
N THR A 200 12.84 1.21 -10.88
CA THR A 200 13.79 1.88 -11.78
C THR A 200 13.87 1.24 -13.16
N LEU A 201 13.40 -0.01 -13.28
CA LEU A 201 13.30 -0.70 -14.57
C LEU A 201 12.12 -0.22 -15.42
N TRP A 202 11.26 0.64 -14.88
CA TRP A 202 10.06 1.19 -15.52
C TRP A 202 10.18 2.72 -15.66
N PRO A 203 10.90 3.23 -16.68
CA PRO A 203 11.07 4.67 -16.86
C PRO A 203 9.72 5.41 -16.90
N GLY A 204 9.59 6.44 -16.07
CA GLY A 204 8.36 7.23 -15.94
C GLY A 204 7.31 6.65 -14.98
N TYR A 205 7.47 5.43 -14.47
CA TYR A 205 6.55 4.89 -13.48
C TYR A 205 6.71 5.60 -12.12
N VAL A 206 5.60 6.10 -11.57
CA VAL A 206 5.58 6.75 -10.27
C VAL A 206 4.61 6.05 -9.33
N VAL A 207 5.12 5.49 -8.23
CA VAL A 207 4.28 4.86 -7.21
C VAL A 207 3.59 5.94 -6.35
N LYS A 208 2.34 6.25 -6.70
CA LYS A 208 1.49 7.26 -6.04
C LYS A 208 0.50 6.59 -5.06
N ARG A 209 0.24 7.22 -3.91
CA ARG A 209 -0.82 6.82 -2.97
C ARG A 209 -2.16 7.42 -3.41
N ASN A 210 -3.19 6.57 -3.44
CA ASN A 210 -4.57 6.93 -3.80
C ASN A 210 -5.22 8.03 -2.95
N LYS A 211 -4.64 8.44 -1.81
CA LYS A 211 -5.25 9.40 -0.88
C LYS A 211 -4.96 10.88 -1.20
N HIS A 212 -3.75 11.21 -1.67
CA HIS A 212 -3.34 12.62 -1.89
C HIS A 212 -2.35 12.78 -3.06
N GLY A 213 -2.14 11.75 -3.88
CA GLY A 213 -1.10 11.74 -4.91
C GLY A 213 0.35 11.85 -4.41
N GLY A 214 0.59 11.66 -3.10
CA GLY A 214 1.92 11.55 -2.52
C GLY A 214 2.56 10.18 -2.79
N SER A 215 3.88 10.09 -2.88
CA SER A 215 4.58 8.81 -3.12
C SER A 215 4.38 7.79 -1.98
N PHE A 216 4.29 6.49 -2.31
CA PHE A 216 4.22 5.41 -1.32
C PHE A 216 5.41 5.38 -0.36
N LYS A 217 6.60 5.77 -0.85
CA LYS A 217 7.86 5.76 -0.10
C LYS A 217 8.06 7.11 0.57
N ASN A 218 7.44 7.27 1.74
CA ASN A 218 7.55 8.49 2.54
C ASN A 218 9.03 8.76 2.90
N MET A 219 9.62 9.84 2.38
CA MET A 219 11.00 10.26 2.70
C MET A 219 11.25 10.36 4.21
N HIS A 220 10.21 10.70 4.98
CA HIS A 220 10.30 10.81 6.44
C HIS A 220 10.48 9.44 7.12
N THR A 221 9.91 8.36 6.56
CA THR A 221 10.10 7.00 7.07
C THR A 221 11.45 6.45 6.63
N LYS A 222 11.84 6.68 5.36
CA LYS A 222 13.17 6.32 4.82
C LYS A 222 14.32 6.92 5.65
N LYS A 223 14.19 8.18 6.07
CA LYS A 223 15.15 8.86 6.97
C LYS A 223 15.17 8.30 8.41
N HIS A 224 14.11 7.63 8.86
CA HIS A 224 13.99 7.15 10.24
C HIS A 224 14.30 5.68 10.46
N THR A 225 14.07 4.81 9.46
CA THR A 225 14.34 3.38 9.54
C THR A 225 15.68 2.99 8.93
N GLY A 226 16.26 3.81 8.05
CA GLY A 226 17.53 3.49 7.38
C GLY A 226 17.47 2.25 6.48
N SER A 227 16.28 1.71 6.22
CA SER A 227 16.04 0.54 5.39
C SER A 227 15.35 0.96 4.10
N GLU A 228 15.80 0.41 2.98
CA GLU A 228 15.07 0.51 1.72
C GLU A 228 13.72 -0.19 1.86
N MET A 229 12.63 0.50 1.49
CA MET A 229 11.31 -0.12 1.36
C MET A 229 11.27 -0.85 0.02
N LYS A 230 11.76 -2.08 0.00
CA LYS A 230 11.79 -2.93 -1.19
C LYS A 230 10.38 -3.40 -1.54
N SER A 231 10.11 -3.50 -2.84
CA SER A 231 8.86 -4.06 -3.35
C SER A 231 9.13 -5.42 -3.99
N HIS A 232 8.15 -6.30 -3.91
CA HIS A 232 8.19 -7.64 -4.46
C HIS A 232 6.95 -7.90 -5.30
N LEU A 233 7.13 -8.61 -6.40
CA LEU A 233 6.09 -9.12 -7.29
C LEU A 233 5.73 -10.54 -6.88
N PHE A 234 4.45 -10.80 -6.69
CA PHE A 234 3.86 -12.10 -6.41
C PHE A 234 3.04 -12.54 -7.61
N ARG A 235 3.36 -13.70 -8.18
CA ARG A 235 2.63 -14.31 -9.31
C ARG A 235 1.80 -15.48 -8.81
N PHE A 236 0.52 -15.48 -9.14
CA PHE A 236 -0.42 -16.55 -8.83
C PHE A 236 -0.98 -17.17 -10.11
N GLU A 237 -1.23 -18.47 -10.09
CA GLU A 237 -1.77 -19.23 -11.22
C GLU A 237 -2.79 -20.26 -10.70
N PHE A 238 -3.78 -20.64 -11.51
CA PHE A 238 -4.77 -21.64 -11.12
C PHE A 238 -4.10 -22.99 -10.81
N GLY A 239 -4.53 -23.63 -9.73
CA GLY A 239 -4.11 -24.99 -9.35
C GLY A 239 -2.64 -25.13 -8.94
N SER A 240 -1.89 -24.03 -8.82
CA SER A 240 -0.47 -24.04 -8.42
C SER A 240 -0.26 -24.33 -6.93
N VAL A 241 -0.49 -25.58 -6.51
CA VAL A 241 -0.25 -25.99 -5.13
C VAL A 241 1.17 -26.56 -4.99
N LYS A 242 2.12 -25.70 -4.60
CA LYS A 242 3.30 -25.99 -3.75
C LYS A 242 4.35 -24.87 -3.84
N VAL A 243 4.12 -23.80 -3.09
CA VAL A 243 5.25 -23.10 -2.47
C VAL A 243 4.98 -23.19 -0.97
N GLN A 244 5.77 -23.99 -0.25
CA GLN A 244 5.91 -23.79 1.19
C GLN A 244 6.60 -22.45 1.37
N TRP A 245 5.81 -21.38 1.41
CA TRP A 245 6.31 -20.03 1.57
C TRP A 245 6.87 -19.92 2.99
N GLN A 246 8.20 -19.74 3.09
CA GLN A 246 8.92 -19.54 4.35
C GLN A 246 9.44 -18.10 4.48
N GLY A 247 8.90 -17.16 3.68
CA GLY A 247 9.40 -15.79 3.54
C GLY A 247 9.77 -15.42 2.10
N LEU A 248 10.52 -14.34 1.95
CA LEU A 248 11.13 -13.86 0.69
C LEU A 248 12.30 -14.75 0.24
N ALA A 249 12.07 -16.06 0.16
CA ALA A 249 13.04 -16.96 -0.42
C ALA A 249 12.94 -16.85 -1.95
N SER A 250 13.91 -16.16 -2.53
CA SER A 250 14.10 -16.00 -3.96
C SER A 250 14.03 -17.35 -4.69
N THR A 251 13.18 -17.47 -5.71
CA THR A 251 13.05 -18.69 -6.52
C THR A 251 14.16 -18.76 -7.58
N ARG A 252 14.54 -19.96 -8.07
CA ARG A 252 15.59 -20.11 -9.11
C ARG A 252 15.35 -19.29 -10.40
N ARG A 253 14.12 -18.86 -10.68
CA ARG A 253 13.77 -17.97 -11.81
C ARG A 253 14.13 -16.50 -11.58
N ASP A 254 14.48 -16.10 -10.36
CA ASP A 254 14.88 -14.72 -10.02
C ASP A 254 16.20 -14.29 -10.64
N LYS A 255 17.04 -15.25 -11.06
CA LYS A 255 18.30 -14.94 -11.72
C LYS A 255 18.11 -14.16 -13.03
N VAL A 256 16.96 -14.20 -13.69
CA VAL A 256 16.74 -13.43 -14.94
C VAL A 256 16.44 -11.95 -14.64
N LEU A 257 15.62 -11.64 -13.64
CA LEU A 257 15.32 -10.26 -13.26
C LEU A 257 16.51 -9.60 -12.52
N THR A 258 17.27 -10.36 -11.73
CA THR A 258 18.40 -9.84 -10.95
C THR A 258 19.75 -9.87 -11.71
N ALA A 259 20.02 -10.86 -12.59
CA ALA A 259 21.29 -10.91 -13.32
C ALA A 259 21.36 -9.90 -14.47
N HIS A 260 20.22 -9.54 -15.08
CA HIS A 260 20.20 -8.52 -16.13
C HIS A 260 20.23 -7.09 -15.57
N ALA A 261 19.69 -6.84 -14.37
CA ALA A 261 19.86 -5.57 -13.67
C ALA A 261 21.34 -5.24 -13.38
N GLY A 262 22.15 -6.24 -13.01
CA GLY A 262 23.60 -6.07 -12.79
C GLY A 262 24.39 -5.73 -14.06
N GLN A 263 23.94 -6.20 -15.24
CA GLN A 263 24.55 -5.87 -16.52
C GLN A 263 24.16 -4.47 -17.00
N THR A 264 22.92 -4.02 -16.74
CA THR A 264 22.45 -2.68 -17.10
C THR A 264 23.13 -1.57 -16.28
N VAL A 265 23.40 -1.80 -14.98
CA VAL A 265 24.12 -0.82 -14.15
C VAL A 265 25.60 -0.69 -14.56
N SER A 266 26.24 -1.77 -14.99
CA SER A 266 27.62 -1.72 -15.50
C SER A 266 27.72 -1.04 -16.87
N ALA A 267 26.66 -1.09 -17.69
CA ALA A 267 26.63 -0.45 -19.00
C ALA A 267 26.37 1.06 -18.93
N ILE A 268 25.76 1.57 -17.85
CA ILE A 268 25.46 3.01 -17.68
C ILE A 268 26.68 3.80 -17.15
N VAL A 269 27.67 3.12 -16.54
CA VAL A 269 28.89 3.77 -16.04
C VAL A 269 30.02 3.83 -17.10
N ALA A 270 29.82 3.20 -18.27
CA ALA A 270 30.89 3.00 -19.25
C ALA A 270 30.84 3.93 -20.49
N ASP A 271 30.04 5.01 -20.47
CA ASP A 271 29.97 5.93 -21.62
C ASP A 271 30.14 7.40 -21.21
N SER A 272 31.40 7.80 -21.05
CA SER A 272 31.85 9.17 -21.26
C SER A 272 33.25 9.15 -21.87
N PRO A 273 33.44 9.72 -23.07
CA PRO A 273 34.73 9.72 -23.73
C PRO A 273 35.54 10.94 -23.29
N ALA A 274 36.70 10.73 -22.67
CA ALA A 274 37.96 11.38 -23.05
C ALA A 274 39.09 11.14 -22.03
N SER A 275 40.25 10.80 -22.61
CA SER A 275 41.62 11.03 -22.16
C SER A 275 42.37 9.87 -21.48
N SER A 276 43.17 9.19 -22.32
CA SER A 276 44.61 8.88 -22.20
C SER A 276 45.19 8.50 -20.82
N ASP A 277 46.06 7.52 -20.63
CA ASP A 277 46.92 6.77 -21.54
C ASP A 277 47.44 5.53 -20.77
N VAL A 278 48.09 4.64 -21.51
CA VAL A 278 48.96 3.53 -21.07
C VAL A 278 48.29 2.16 -20.93
N ALA A 279 48.57 1.39 -21.98
CA ALA A 279 48.25 0.01 -22.26
C ALA A 279 48.91 -1.04 -21.32
N ARG A 280 48.52 -2.30 -21.61
CA ARG A 280 49.21 -3.58 -21.36
C ARG A 280 48.91 -4.23 -19.99
N SER A 281 48.60 -5.51 -19.86
CA SER A 281 48.62 -6.63 -20.79
C SER A 281 47.97 -7.86 -20.13
N MET A 282 47.25 -8.63 -20.96
CA MET A 282 47.11 -10.10 -20.96
C MET A 282 46.21 -10.85 -19.98
N LEU A 283 45.35 -11.62 -20.66
CA LEU A 283 44.51 -12.74 -20.30
C LEU A 283 45.24 -13.93 -19.65
N ASP A 284 44.41 -14.79 -19.07
CA ASP A 284 44.50 -16.27 -18.92
C ASP A 284 44.57 -16.73 -17.47
N THR A 285 43.91 -17.80 -17.03
CA THR A 285 42.85 -18.66 -17.58
C THR A 285 42.26 -19.42 -16.38
N ALA A 286 41.06 -19.94 -16.58
CA ALA A 286 40.27 -20.73 -15.64
C ALA A 286 41.00 -21.91 -14.97
N ALA A 287 40.40 -22.30 -13.84
CA ALA A 287 40.11 -23.67 -13.43
C ALA A 287 40.87 -24.24 -12.21
N SER A 288 40.05 -24.49 -11.18
CA SER A 288 39.90 -25.77 -10.47
C SER A 288 41.03 -26.24 -9.55
N ALA A 289 40.73 -26.25 -8.26
CA ALA A 289 40.77 -27.43 -7.37
C ALA A 289 40.68 -26.92 -5.92
N GLN A 290 39.56 -27.16 -5.24
CA GLN A 290 39.46 -28.22 -4.23
C GLN A 290 40.60 -28.23 -3.21
N SER A 291 40.23 -27.91 -1.97
CA SER A 291 40.21 -28.84 -0.83
C SER A 291 40.82 -28.21 0.43
N LYS A 292 40.02 -28.26 1.50
CA LYS A 292 40.35 -28.62 2.90
C LYS A 292 41.69 -28.09 3.44
N VAL A 293 41.74 -27.41 4.58
CA VAL A 293 41.63 -27.95 5.95
C VAL A 293 41.74 -26.70 6.86
N ALA A 294 40.71 -26.36 7.64
CA ALA A 294 40.59 -26.58 9.09
C ALA A 294 41.68 -25.95 9.99
N PHE A 295 41.18 -25.13 10.93
CA PHE A 295 41.54 -25.04 12.35
C PHE A 295 42.88 -24.45 12.82
N ALA A 296 42.73 -23.41 13.68
CA ALA A 296 43.42 -23.11 14.95
C ALA A 296 43.73 -21.61 15.03
N GLN A 297 42.94 -20.79 15.72
CA GLN A 297 42.92 -20.55 17.18
C GLN A 297 44.29 -20.25 17.83
N GLN A 298 44.46 -18.93 18.09
CA GLN A 298 45.08 -18.30 19.27
C GLN A 298 46.61 -18.35 19.42
N PRO A 299 47.20 -17.63 20.39
CA PRO A 299 47.11 -16.19 20.68
C PRO A 299 48.52 -15.59 20.92
N HIS A 300 48.70 -14.27 20.85
CA HIS A 300 49.85 -13.66 21.54
C HIS A 300 49.47 -12.34 22.22
N VAL A 301 49.62 -12.35 23.54
CA VAL A 301 49.62 -11.25 24.48
C VAL A 301 51.06 -10.73 24.60
N LEU A 302 51.26 -9.40 24.62
CA LEU A 302 52.35 -8.74 25.36
C LEU A 302 52.03 -7.24 25.61
N VAL A 303 51.40 -7.02 26.76
CA VAL A 303 51.68 -6.07 27.86
C VAL A 303 52.66 -4.87 27.64
N LEU A 304 52.07 -3.67 27.76
CA LEU A 304 52.41 -2.43 28.54
C LEU A 304 53.73 -1.65 28.38
N SER A 305 53.58 -0.34 28.09
CA SER A 305 53.95 0.83 28.96
C SER A 305 53.40 2.14 28.34
N LYS A 306 52.36 2.79 28.91
CA LYS A 306 52.35 4.03 29.73
C LYS A 306 53.13 5.23 29.16
N ASP A 307 52.43 6.28 28.70
CA ASP A 307 52.18 7.51 29.50
C ASP A 307 51.27 8.57 28.83
N SER A 308 50.53 9.27 29.69
CA SER A 308 49.91 10.63 29.60
C SER A 308 48.71 10.94 28.66
N THR A 309 47.61 11.27 29.36
CA THR A 309 46.26 11.84 29.05
C THR A 309 46.22 13.25 28.43
N PRO A 310 45.04 13.89 28.17
CA PRO A 310 43.74 13.40 27.67
C PRO A 310 43.13 14.33 26.57
N SER A 311 42.38 13.79 25.61
CA SER A 311 41.37 14.58 24.87
C SER A 311 40.18 13.72 24.43
N SER A 312 38.99 14.19 24.81
CA SER A 312 37.65 13.59 24.64
C SER A 312 37.38 12.84 23.33
N PRO A 313 36.75 11.64 23.38
CA PRO A 313 36.11 11.06 22.21
C PRO A 313 34.59 11.30 22.21
N ALA A 314 34.11 11.68 21.03
CA ALA A 314 32.72 11.86 20.66
C ALA A 314 31.87 10.60 20.88
N ALA A 315 30.66 10.81 21.36
CA ALA A 315 29.68 9.77 21.65
C ALA A 315 29.18 9.06 20.38
N ILE A 316 29.44 7.76 20.31
CA ILE A 316 28.79 6.79 19.42
C ILE A 316 27.31 6.69 19.82
N LYS A 317 26.39 6.96 18.88
CA LYS A 317 24.94 6.82 19.11
C LYS A 317 24.51 5.35 18.91
N PRO A 318 23.78 4.73 19.85
CA PRO A 318 23.34 3.34 19.73
C PRO A 318 22.10 3.15 18.83
N SER A 319 21.99 1.96 18.24
CA SER A 319 20.95 1.55 17.27
C SER A 319 19.54 1.47 17.87
N ARG A 320 18.52 1.80 17.04
CA ARG A 320 17.11 1.94 17.44
C ARG A 320 16.37 0.62 17.74
N SER A 321 16.89 -0.55 17.36
CA SER A 321 16.27 -1.84 17.69
C SER A 321 16.26 -2.11 19.20
N ASN A 322 17.20 -1.52 19.94
CA ASN A 322 17.24 -1.58 21.40
C ASN A 322 16.34 -0.57 22.11
N ALA A 323 15.77 0.43 21.42
CA ALA A 323 15.00 1.50 22.08
C ALA A 323 13.62 1.06 22.55
N LYS A 324 12.96 0.14 21.84
CA LYS A 324 11.63 -0.39 22.22
C LYS A 324 11.73 -1.39 23.37
N SER A 325 12.76 -2.25 23.35
CA SER A 325 13.10 -3.16 24.45
C SER A 325 13.55 -2.39 25.70
N ARG A 326 14.41 -1.37 25.57
CA ARG A 326 14.79 -0.48 26.68
C ARG A 326 13.63 0.35 27.23
N ARG A 327 12.66 0.77 26.39
CA ARG A 327 11.45 1.48 26.87
C ARG A 327 10.51 0.59 27.67
N LEU A 328 10.40 -0.70 27.33
CA LEU A 328 9.64 -1.69 28.12
C LEU A 328 10.40 -2.09 29.40
N ALA A 329 11.73 -2.21 29.33
CA ALA A 329 12.58 -2.48 30.50
C ALA A 329 12.69 -1.30 31.49
N ALA A 330 12.38 -0.08 31.04
CA ALA A 330 12.36 1.14 31.85
C ALA A 330 10.98 1.45 32.46
N ILE A 331 10.01 0.52 32.38
CA ILE A 331 8.73 0.65 33.08
C ILE A 331 8.95 0.17 34.52
N PRO A 332 8.76 1.03 35.54
CA PRO A 332 8.82 0.63 36.94
C PRO A 332 7.86 -0.54 37.21
N LYS A 333 8.30 -1.54 37.97
CA LYS A 333 7.46 -2.73 38.30
C LYS A 333 6.22 -2.36 39.11
N ASP A 334 6.33 -1.29 39.90
CA ASP A 334 5.23 -0.70 40.64
C ASP A 334 4.34 0.17 39.75
N LEU A 335 4.63 0.36 38.46
CA LEU A 335 3.88 1.22 37.53
C LEU A 335 3.67 2.66 38.06
N LYS A 336 4.52 3.10 38.98
CA LYS A 336 4.48 4.45 39.52
C LYS A 336 5.30 5.37 38.63
N CYS A 337 4.69 6.46 38.14
CA CYS A 337 5.40 7.43 37.30
C CYS A 337 6.49 8.15 38.10
N PRO A 338 7.78 8.10 37.71
CA PRO A 338 8.84 8.79 38.46
C PRO A 338 8.79 10.31 38.33
N HIS A 339 8.09 10.84 37.33
CA HIS A 339 7.97 12.28 37.10
C HIS A 339 6.86 12.94 37.91
N CYS A 340 5.88 12.16 38.37
CA CYS A 340 4.69 12.72 38.98
C CYS A 340 4.03 11.80 40.01
N GLU A 341 4.64 10.65 40.29
CA GLU A 341 4.18 9.71 41.31
C GLU A 341 2.79 9.09 41.09
N LYS A 342 2.16 9.34 39.95
CA LYS A 342 0.88 8.71 39.61
C LYS A 342 1.06 7.20 39.50
N GLN A 343 0.22 6.46 40.20
CA GLN A 343 0.07 5.01 40.08
C GLN A 343 -0.79 4.66 38.86
N LEU A 344 -0.31 3.76 38.00
CA LEU A 344 -1.04 3.29 36.82
C LEU A 344 -1.39 1.79 36.98
N ASP A 345 -2.49 1.39 36.34
CA ASP A 345 -3.05 0.03 36.38
C ASP A 345 -2.40 -0.93 35.37
N SER A 346 -1.63 -0.40 34.41
CA SER A 346 -1.07 -1.17 33.31
C SER A 346 0.20 -0.53 32.73
N ALA A 347 1.11 -1.37 32.22
CA ALA A 347 2.34 -0.94 31.54
C ALA A 347 2.06 -0.08 30.29
N ARG A 348 0.96 -0.40 29.57
CA ARG A 348 0.48 0.41 28.45
C ARG A 348 -0.01 1.78 28.93
N GLY A 349 -0.78 1.83 30.02
CA GLY A 349 -1.24 3.05 30.65
C GLY A 349 -0.08 3.94 31.11
N TYR A 350 0.95 3.35 31.73
CA TYR A 350 2.19 4.03 32.09
C TYR A 350 2.89 4.68 30.89
N THR A 351 3.11 3.91 29.83
CA THR A 351 3.84 4.40 28.65
C THR A 351 3.11 5.56 27.98
N GLN A 352 1.78 5.44 27.86
CA GLN A 352 0.94 6.49 27.30
C GLN A 352 0.90 7.73 28.20
N HIS A 353 0.83 7.54 29.53
CA HIS A 353 0.87 8.62 30.50
C HIS A 353 2.17 9.42 30.41
N VAL A 354 3.34 8.77 30.50
CA VAL A 354 4.64 9.45 30.43
C VAL A 354 4.78 10.22 29.13
N HIS A 355 4.39 9.62 28.01
CA HIS A 355 4.50 10.27 26.71
C HIS A 355 3.56 11.48 26.58
N MET A 356 2.28 11.34 26.94
CA MET A 356 1.30 12.43 26.78
C MET A 356 1.55 13.57 27.77
N VAL A 357 1.87 13.23 29.02
CA VAL A 357 1.91 14.19 30.12
C VAL A 357 3.28 14.84 30.27
N HIS A 358 4.36 14.06 30.18
CA HIS A 358 5.71 14.56 30.47
C HIS A 358 6.52 14.88 29.20
N ILE A 359 6.39 14.05 28.15
CA ILE A 359 7.13 14.30 26.90
C ILE A 359 6.42 15.35 26.04
N LEU A 360 5.12 15.19 25.79
CA LEU A 360 4.37 16.14 24.96
C LEU A 360 3.81 17.33 25.75
N GLN A 361 3.92 17.32 27.08
CA GLN A 361 3.37 18.35 27.96
C GLN A 361 1.94 18.75 27.59
N LYS A 362 1.10 17.77 27.23
CA LYS A 362 -0.22 18.01 26.62
C LYS A 362 -1.14 18.89 27.48
N PHE A 363 -0.92 18.91 28.78
CA PHE A 363 -1.70 19.66 29.76
C PHE A 363 -0.99 20.91 30.30
N GLY A 364 0.11 21.31 29.65
CA GLY A 364 0.97 22.42 30.07
C GLY A 364 1.92 22.08 31.21
N ALA A 365 2.84 23.00 31.51
CA ALA A 365 3.87 22.83 32.54
C ALA A 365 3.32 22.83 33.98
N SER A 366 2.09 23.30 34.20
CA SER A 366 1.44 23.39 35.52
C SER A 366 0.59 22.15 35.88
N TRP A 367 0.68 21.08 35.09
CA TRP A 367 -0.06 19.85 35.35
C TRP A 367 0.48 19.14 36.59
N THR A 368 -0.41 18.78 37.51
CA THR A 368 -0.08 17.99 38.70
C THR A 368 -1.01 16.76 38.82
N PRO A 369 -0.48 15.61 39.25
CA PRO A 369 -1.31 14.48 39.62
C PRO A 369 -2.09 14.79 40.89
N GLY A 370 -3.32 14.30 40.95
CA GLY A 370 -4.19 14.52 42.11
C GLY A 370 -4.99 15.82 42.08
N ARG A 371 -5.02 16.59 40.97
CA ARG A 371 -6.00 17.69 40.85
C ARG A 371 -7.42 17.17 41.11
N ASP A 372 -8.10 17.83 42.04
CA ASP A 372 -9.47 17.49 42.42
C ASP A 372 -10.39 17.57 41.21
N ARG A 373 -11.26 16.56 41.10
CA ARG A 373 -12.33 16.57 40.11
C ARG A 373 -13.47 17.39 40.67
N THR A 374 -13.47 18.68 40.39
CA THR A 374 -14.48 19.59 40.93
C THR A 374 -15.65 19.80 39.96
N THR A 375 -15.47 19.48 38.68
CA THR A 375 -16.46 19.80 37.64
C THR A 375 -17.35 18.58 37.34
N ARG A 376 -18.61 18.60 37.79
CA ARG A 376 -19.57 17.50 37.52
C ARG A 376 -20.30 17.70 36.19
N CYS A 377 -20.64 16.60 35.54
CA CYS A 377 -21.61 16.63 34.46
C CYS A 377 -23.01 16.94 35.01
N LEU A 378 -23.66 17.93 34.41
CA LEU A 378 -24.99 18.39 34.77
C LEU A 378 -26.12 17.60 34.07
N HIS A 379 -25.78 16.64 33.21
CA HIS A 379 -26.77 15.82 32.52
C HIS A 379 -27.38 14.79 33.47
N GLU A 380 -28.71 14.69 33.46
CA GLU A 380 -29.46 13.78 34.33
C GLU A 380 -28.98 12.33 34.15
N GLY A 381 -28.75 11.64 35.27
CA GLY A 381 -28.30 10.25 35.29
C GLY A 381 -26.82 9.99 34.95
N CYS A 382 -26.03 10.98 34.52
CA CYS A 382 -24.64 10.71 34.11
C CYS A 382 -23.65 10.56 35.29
N GLY A 383 -23.77 11.38 36.33
CA GLY A 383 -22.97 11.30 37.56
C GLY A 383 -21.45 11.47 37.42
N LYS A 384 -20.90 11.67 36.21
CA LYS A 384 -19.45 11.74 35.99
C LYS A 384 -18.86 13.08 36.43
N ILE A 385 -17.67 13.02 37.03
CA ILE A 385 -16.91 14.18 37.52
C ILE A 385 -15.57 14.25 36.80
N PHE A 386 -15.21 15.45 36.37
CA PHE A 386 -14.05 15.77 35.53
C PHE A 386 -13.13 16.75 36.25
N ARG A 387 -11.90 16.84 35.75
CA ARG A 387 -10.82 17.62 36.35
C ARG A 387 -10.85 19.09 35.92
N ASP A 388 -11.33 19.35 34.71
CA ASP A 388 -11.47 20.69 34.18
C ASP A 388 -12.70 20.79 33.27
N GLU A 389 -13.08 22.03 32.95
CA GLU A 389 -14.21 22.32 32.09
C GLU A 389 -14.03 21.80 30.65
N ARG A 390 -12.79 21.63 30.19
CA ARG A 390 -12.50 21.13 28.84
C ARG A 390 -12.81 19.63 28.73
N ASP A 391 -12.42 18.85 29.72
CA ASP A 391 -12.73 17.42 29.83
C ASP A 391 -14.24 17.21 30.03
N LEU A 392 -14.88 18.01 30.87
CA LEU A 392 -16.34 18.01 31.03
C LEU A 392 -17.04 18.32 29.70
N TRP A 393 -16.57 19.33 28.99
CA TRP A 393 -17.12 19.73 27.70
C TRP A 393 -16.96 18.63 26.64
N GLN A 394 -15.77 18.02 26.53
CA GLN A 394 -15.55 16.92 25.58
C GLN A 394 -16.38 15.68 25.93
N HIS A 395 -16.58 15.41 27.22
CA HIS A 395 -17.52 14.38 27.67
C HIS A 395 -18.96 14.70 27.27
N GLY A 396 -19.41 15.95 27.49
CA GLY A 396 -20.74 16.41 27.12
C GLY A 396 -21.01 16.23 25.62
N ILE A 397 -20.02 16.56 24.78
CA ILE A 397 -20.10 16.30 23.34
C ILE A 397 -20.23 14.81 23.05
N ASN A 398 -19.35 13.98 23.62
CA ASN A 398 -19.29 12.58 23.25
C ASN A 398 -20.46 11.74 23.77
N LYS A 399 -21.05 12.12 24.91
CA LYS A 399 -22.03 11.29 25.62
C LYS A 399 -23.43 11.89 25.69
N HIS A 400 -23.56 13.21 25.60
CA HIS A 400 -24.84 13.91 25.79
C HIS A 400 -25.24 14.76 24.59
N SER A 401 -24.40 14.85 23.55
CA SER A 401 -24.85 15.36 22.26
C SER A 401 -25.35 14.20 21.39
N THR A 402 -26.67 14.16 21.21
CA THR A 402 -27.33 13.38 20.18
C THR A 402 -27.32 14.19 18.89
N VAL A 403 -26.85 13.55 17.82
CA VAL A 403 -26.96 14.02 16.44
C VAL A 403 -27.61 12.87 15.71
N SER A 404 -28.78 13.10 15.12
CA SER A 404 -29.41 12.09 14.27
C SER A 404 -28.54 11.84 13.04
N SER A 405 -28.47 10.60 12.56
CA SER A 405 -27.78 10.29 11.29
C SER A 405 -28.37 11.05 10.10
N SER A 406 -29.63 11.50 10.20
CA SER A 406 -30.33 12.32 9.20
C SER A 406 -29.89 13.80 9.15
N GLU A 407 -29.05 14.26 10.09
CA GLU A 407 -28.59 15.67 10.15
C GLU A 407 -27.27 15.93 9.42
N LEU A 408 -26.62 14.87 8.90
CA LEU A 408 -25.43 14.96 8.06
C LEU A 408 -25.75 14.48 6.65
N PRO A 409 -25.11 15.03 5.61
CA PRO A 409 -25.07 14.38 4.31
C PRO A 409 -24.31 13.06 4.49
N SER A 410 -25.02 11.95 4.49
CA SER A 410 -24.40 10.63 4.45
C SER A 410 -23.92 10.39 3.02
N ALA A 411 -22.72 9.82 2.85
CA ALA A 411 -22.33 9.22 1.58
C ALA A 411 -23.33 8.11 1.13
N VAL A 412 -24.18 7.64 2.05
CA VAL A 412 -25.23 6.64 1.85
C VAL A 412 -26.59 7.25 1.46
N ASP A 413 -26.76 8.58 1.53
CA ASP A 413 -28.05 9.22 1.20
C ASP A 413 -28.40 9.14 -0.29
N GLN A 414 -27.47 8.70 -1.15
CA GLN A 414 -27.75 8.40 -2.57
C GLN A 414 -28.39 7.02 -2.80
N LEU A 415 -28.57 6.20 -1.77
CA LEU A 415 -29.17 4.86 -1.89
C LEU A 415 -30.42 4.64 -1.01
N ALA A 416 -30.83 5.64 -0.21
CA ALA A 416 -31.99 5.52 0.68
C ALA A 416 -33.30 5.88 -0.03
N GLY A 417 -33.75 4.98 -0.91
CA GLY A 417 -35.16 4.86 -1.28
C GLY A 417 -35.81 3.72 -0.48
N SER A 418 -36.02 3.89 0.82
CA SER A 418 -37.03 3.13 1.57
C SER A 418 -37.24 3.70 2.97
N GLU A 419 -38.46 4.18 3.19
CA GLU A 419 -38.98 4.53 4.51
C GLU A 419 -39.23 3.25 5.32
N GLY A 420 -38.79 3.22 6.58
CA GLY A 420 -39.07 2.11 7.48
C GLY A 420 -38.37 2.27 8.83
N GLY A 421 -38.98 3.02 9.74
CA GLY A 421 -38.55 3.09 11.13
C GLY A 421 -38.78 1.76 11.84
N VAL A 422 -37.72 1.19 12.43
CA VAL A 422 -37.86 0.09 13.41
C VAL A 422 -36.89 0.31 14.56
N THR A 423 -37.46 0.24 15.75
CA THR A 423 -36.84 0.33 17.07
C THR A 423 -35.71 -0.70 17.25
N ALA A 424 -34.66 -0.30 17.98
CA ALA A 424 -33.50 -1.12 18.28
C ALA A 424 -33.85 -2.24 19.28
N GLY A 425 -34.11 -3.44 18.76
CA GLY A 425 -34.11 -4.70 19.52
C GLY A 425 -32.80 -5.46 19.32
N ASP A 426 -32.37 -6.18 20.35
CA ASP A 426 -31.14 -6.99 20.49
C ASP A 426 -31.04 -8.19 19.51
N ASP A 427 -31.10 -7.92 18.21
CA ASP A 427 -31.22 -8.95 17.16
C ASP A 427 -30.15 -8.76 16.06
N TYR A 428 -28.89 -8.60 16.48
CA TYR A 428 -27.76 -8.59 15.54
C TYR A 428 -27.34 -10.02 15.21
N ASP A 429 -28.14 -10.67 14.37
CA ASP A 429 -27.69 -11.87 13.66
C ASP A 429 -26.52 -11.49 12.73
N TYR A 430 -25.44 -12.28 12.78
CA TYR A 430 -24.30 -12.15 11.87
C TYR A 430 -24.22 -13.37 10.95
N VAL A 431 -23.92 -13.12 9.68
CA VAL A 431 -23.60 -14.17 8.69
C VAL A 431 -22.18 -13.96 8.17
N PRO A 432 -21.39 -15.02 7.93
CA PRO A 432 -20.08 -14.87 7.34
C PRO A 432 -20.18 -14.48 5.86
N CYS A 433 -19.41 -13.50 5.41
CA CYS A 433 -19.22 -13.22 4.00
C CYS A 433 -18.60 -14.44 3.31
N GLU A 434 -19.23 -14.96 2.26
CA GLU A 434 -18.81 -16.19 1.58
C GLU A 434 -17.40 -16.08 1.00
N THR A 435 -17.02 -14.88 0.54
CA THR A 435 -15.70 -14.64 -0.09
C THR A 435 -14.58 -14.53 0.94
N CYS A 436 -14.77 -13.74 2.01
CA CYS A 436 -13.68 -13.37 2.92
C CYS A 436 -13.83 -13.89 4.36
N GLY A 437 -14.98 -14.46 4.70
CA GLY A 437 -15.31 -15.00 6.02
C GLY A 437 -15.59 -13.95 7.10
N GLN A 438 -15.59 -12.65 6.77
CA GLN A 438 -15.92 -11.60 7.72
C GLN A 438 -17.39 -11.72 8.16
N ALA A 439 -17.65 -11.69 9.47
CA ALA A 439 -19.00 -11.61 9.99
C ALA A 439 -19.62 -10.26 9.60
N VAL A 440 -20.71 -10.30 8.83
CA VAL A 440 -21.50 -9.14 8.41
C VAL A 440 -22.88 -9.22 9.05
N VAL A 441 -23.50 -8.07 9.28
CA VAL A 441 -24.87 -8.01 9.83
C VAL A 441 -25.82 -8.67 8.83
N LYS A 442 -26.68 -9.57 9.28
CA LYS A 442 -27.68 -10.31 8.49
C LYS A 442 -28.85 -9.40 8.09
N ARG A 443 -28.56 -8.40 7.28
CA ARG A 443 -29.50 -7.46 6.65
C ARG A 443 -28.96 -7.08 5.28
N ASP A 444 -29.83 -6.66 4.36
CA ASP A 444 -29.43 -6.32 2.98
C ASP A 444 -28.33 -5.24 2.94
N TRP A 445 -28.41 -4.25 3.83
CA TRP A 445 -27.39 -3.20 3.94
C TRP A 445 -26.08 -3.68 4.57
N GLY A 446 -26.09 -4.78 5.32
CA GLY A 446 -24.90 -5.27 6.04
C GLY A 446 -23.81 -5.75 5.10
N MET A 447 -24.19 -6.49 4.05
CA MET A 447 -23.27 -6.90 2.99
C MET A 447 -22.83 -5.71 2.14
N GLN A 448 -23.75 -4.80 1.79
CA GLN A 448 -23.42 -3.59 1.05
C GLN A 448 -22.38 -2.75 1.80
N LEU A 449 -22.59 -2.50 3.09
CA LEU A 449 -21.64 -1.76 3.92
C LEU A 449 -20.28 -2.45 3.98
N HIS A 450 -20.25 -3.78 4.13
CA HIS A 450 -19.01 -4.56 4.07
C HIS A 450 -18.26 -4.29 2.75
N LEU A 451 -18.94 -4.41 1.60
CA LEU A 451 -18.35 -4.17 0.28
C LEU A 451 -17.91 -2.71 0.08
N GLU A 452 -18.69 -1.73 0.54
CA GLU A 452 -18.32 -0.32 0.49
C GLU A 452 -17.04 -0.03 1.28
N THR A 453 -16.80 -0.72 2.41
CA THR A 453 -15.55 -0.54 3.17
C THR A 453 -14.30 -1.06 2.44
N LEU A 454 -14.48 -1.85 1.38
CA LEU A 454 -13.42 -2.37 0.52
C LEU A 454 -13.18 -1.50 -0.72
N LYS A 455 -13.92 -0.40 -0.91
CA LYS A 455 -13.59 0.59 -1.94
C LYS A 455 -12.46 1.49 -1.44
N PRO A 456 -11.50 1.88 -2.31
CA PRO A 456 -10.56 2.93 -1.96
C PRO A 456 -11.30 4.17 -1.47
N ALA A 457 -10.79 4.79 -0.41
CA ALA A 457 -11.24 6.12 0.02
C ALA A 457 -10.79 7.15 -1.02
N VAL A 458 -11.58 7.28 -2.09
CA VAL A 458 -11.45 8.33 -3.10
C VAL A 458 -12.25 9.53 -2.68
N GLY A 459 -11.66 10.71 -2.85
CA GLY A 459 -12.38 11.94 -3.16
C GLY A 459 -13.45 12.43 -2.17
N MET A 460 -13.71 11.72 -1.08
CA MET A 460 -14.65 12.10 -0.05
C MET A 460 -13.99 13.18 0.80
N ASP A 461 -13.94 14.40 0.26
CA ASP A 461 -13.93 15.59 1.06
C ASP A 461 -15.35 15.76 1.61
N MET A 462 -15.81 14.86 2.51
CA MET A 462 -17.07 15.11 3.20
C MET A 462 -16.86 16.37 4.02
N LYS A 463 -17.55 17.46 3.69
CA LYS A 463 -17.37 18.72 4.40
C LYS A 463 -18.41 18.84 5.48
N CYS A 464 -18.03 19.49 6.56
CA CYS A 464 -18.97 19.83 7.60
C CYS A 464 -19.93 20.90 7.07
N PRO A 465 -21.25 20.65 7.01
CA PRO A 465 -22.20 21.63 6.45
C PRO A 465 -22.21 22.95 7.25
N LEU A 466 -21.84 22.91 8.54
CA LEU A 466 -21.73 24.10 9.37
C LEU A 466 -20.48 24.94 9.09
N CYS A 467 -19.41 24.33 8.56
CA CYS A 467 -18.20 25.06 8.16
C CYS A 467 -18.30 25.57 6.71
N GLU A 468 -19.07 24.91 5.85
CA GLU A 468 -19.33 25.42 4.49
C GLU A 468 -20.17 26.70 4.49
N GLN A 469 -21.08 26.82 5.45
CA GLN A 469 -21.95 27.99 5.58
C GLN A 469 -21.27 29.24 6.17
N ASP A 470 -20.04 29.13 6.69
CA ASP A 470 -19.34 30.27 7.31
C ASP A 470 -17.82 30.26 6.95
N PRO A 471 -17.46 30.79 5.77
CA PRO A 471 -16.08 30.79 5.28
C PRO A 471 -15.12 31.69 6.09
N ASN A 472 -15.62 32.51 7.02
CA ASN A 472 -14.81 33.41 7.84
C ASN A 472 -14.39 32.82 9.19
N ARG A 473 -14.92 31.66 9.59
CA ARG A 473 -14.47 30.95 10.81
C ARG A 473 -13.28 30.04 10.50
N SER A 474 -12.25 30.08 11.33
CA SER A 474 -11.05 29.24 11.25
C SER A 474 -11.27 27.74 11.52
N CYS A 475 -12.51 27.22 11.38
CA CYS A 475 -12.73 25.78 11.41
C CYS A 475 -12.18 25.18 10.11
N ASN A 476 -11.40 24.12 10.26
CA ASN A 476 -10.68 23.46 9.18
C ASN A 476 -11.62 23.19 7.99
N SER A 477 -11.48 23.95 6.89
CA SER A 477 -12.26 23.79 5.65
C SER A 477 -11.83 22.57 4.83
N GLN A 478 -10.85 21.83 5.34
CA GLN A 478 -10.38 20.56 4.79
C GLN A 478 -11.48 19.51 4.97
N GLY A 479 -11.79 18.80 3.89
CA GLY A 479 -12.77 17.71 3.91
C GLY A 479 -12.38 16.57 4.85
N PHE A 480 -13.38 15.81 5.27
CA PHE A 480 -13.27 14.65 6.12
C PHE A 480 -13.42 13.39 5.28
N ILE A 481 -12.47 12.47 5.43
CA ILE A 481 -12.42 11.23 4.66
C ILE A 481 -13.18 10.10 5.39
N GLU A 482 -13.32 10.21 6.71
CA GLU A 482 -14.07 9.25 7.53
C GLU A 482 -15.35 9.88 8.05
N SER A 483 -16.49 9.20 7.86
CA SER A 483 -17.79 9.65 8.38
C SER A 483 -17.74 9.85 9.91
N ARG A 484 -16.97 9.02 10.63
CA ARG A 484 -16.75 9.20 12.07
C ARG A 484 -16.02 10.51 12.40
N ALA A 485 -15.00 10.88 11.61
CA ALA A 485 -14.25 12.11 11.80
C ALA A 485 -15.10 13.34 11.46
N LEU A 486 -15.89 13.27 10.37
CA LEU A 486 -16.88 14.27 10.02
C LEU A 486 -17.90 14.46 11.15
N PHE A 487 -18.45 13.37 11.66
CA PHE A 487 -19.47 13.40 12.71
C PHE A 487 -18.93 13.98 14.02
N GLN A 488 -17.71 13.61 14.40
CA GLN A 488 -17.03 14.22 15.54
C GLN A 488 -16.85 15.73 15.33
N HIS A 489 -16.32 16.14 14.18
CA HIS A 489 -16.13 17.55 13.87
C HIS A 489 -17.45 18.33 13.80
N TYR A 490 -18.50 17.80 13.18
CA TYR A 490 -19.82 18.41 13.12
C TYR A 490 -20.39 18.66 14.52
N LYS A 491 -20.28 17.67 15.42
CA LYS A 491 -20.66 17.86 16.84
C LYS A 491 -19.92 19.01 17.50
N PHE A 492 -18.61 19.12 17.26
CA PHE A 492 -17.81 20.25 17.74
C PHE A 492 -18.29 21.59 17.17
N CYS A 493 -18.60 21.64 15.86
CA CYS A 493 -19.07 22.85 15.20
C CYS A 493 -20.49 23.27 15.63
N ARG A 494 -21.40 22.32 15.82
CA ARG A 494 -22.79 22.58 16.25
C ARG A 494 -22.83 23.23 17.62
N GLN A 495 -22.08 22.71 18.59
CA GLN A 495 -22.02 23.31 19.93
C GLN A 495 -21.34 24.69 19.95
N LYS A 496 -20.35 24.93 19.09
CA LYS A 496 -19.72 26.26 18.94
C LYS A 496 -20.63 27.31 18.26
N ARG A 497 -21.75 26.91 17.67
CA ARG A 497 -22.78 27.82 17.15
C ARG A 497 -23.87 28.12 18.19
N GLN A 498 -24.01 27.27 19.20
CA GLN A 498 -25.00 27.42 20.28
C GLN A 498 -24.47 28.23 21.48
N LYS A 499 -23.17 28.54 21.50
CA LYS A 499 -22.53 29.54 22.36
C LYS A 499 -22.25 30.76 21.51
#